data_AF-A0A3C0AP92-F1
#
_entry.id   AF-A0A3C0AP92-F1
#
_cell.length_a   1.000
_cell.length_b   1.000
_cell.length_c   1.000
_cell.angle_alpha   90.00
_cell.angle_beta   90.00
_cell.angle_gamma   90.00
#
_symmetry.space_group_name_H-M   'P 1'
#
loop_
_entity.id
_entity.type
_entity.pdbx_description
1 polymer ?
#
loop_
_entity_poly.entity_id
_entity_poly.type
_entity_poly.pdbx_seq_one_letter_code
_entity_poly.pdbx_strand_id
1 'polypeptide(L)'
;LPTFCEIAGIAVPDQRPLDGASLLPLFAGKEIERSTPLFWNYYRAYSTPRVAMREGDWKVVAHSSGPEGVIPLGGNVNAVSQSFIKNAKLTKFELYNLKDDISEQHNLAWQEQKRLDTLKKKLVQKYAAVQKEGPLWDTSEYDQSREKPLIKKSVK
;
A
#
# COMPACT_ATOMS: atom_id res chain seq x y z
N LEU A 1 -10.77 10.03 9.20
CA LEU A 1 -11.25 11.36 8.75
C LEU A 1 -12.77 11.36 8.54
N PRO A 2 -13.38 10.62 7.58
CA PRO A 2 -14.84 10.71 7.34
C PRO A 2 -15.72 10.48 8.57
N THR A 3 -15.39 9.48 9.40
CA THR A 3 -16.12 9.21 10.65
C THR A 3 -16.18 10.41 11.58
N PHE A 4 -15.07 11.13 11.77
CA PHE A 4 -15.05 12.29 12.66
C PHE A 4 -15.77 13.50 12.05
N CYS A 5 -15.73 13.66 10.72
CA CYS A 5 -16.53 14.68 10.04
C CYS A 5 -18.03 14.46 10.27
N GLU A 6 -18.51 13.23 10.12
CA GLU A 6 -19.91 12.88 10.35
C GLU A 6 -20.31 13.08 11.82
N ILE A 7 -19.50 12.62 12.77
CA ILE A 7 -19.73 12.82 14.21
C ILE A 7 -19.82 14.31 14.56
N ALA A 8 -18.93 15.13 13.98
CA ALA A 8 -18.90 16.57 14.22
C ALA A 8 -19.95 17.36 13.42
N GLY A 9 -20.73 16.71 12.55
CA GLY A 9 -21.71 17.38 11.69
C GLY A 9 -21.09 18.33 10.66
N ILE A 10 -19.84 18.09 10.25
CA ILE A 10 -19.12 18.92 9.28
C ILE A 10 -18.99 18.21 7.93
N ALA A 11 -18.90 19.00 6.86
CA ALA A 11 -18.63 18.47 5.52
C ALA A 11 -17.25 17.79 5.48
N VAL A 12 -17.17 16.68 4.75
CA VAL A 12 -15.90 16.01 4.46
C VAL A 12 -15.11 16.89 3.48
N PRO A 13 -13.81 17.19 3.75
CA PRO A 13 -13.00 17.97 2.83
C PRO A 13 -12.94 17.33 1.44
N ASP A 14 -13.12 18.15 0.40
CA ASP A 14 -13.20 17.73 -1.01
C ASP A 14 -11.94 18.07 -1.82
N GLN A 15 -10.96 18.72 -1.19
CA GLN A 15 -9.69 19.13 -1.80
C GLN A 15 -8.88 17.95 -2.36
N ARG A 16 -9.10 16.74 -1.83
CA ARG A 16 -8.56 15.50 -2.39
C ARG A 16 -9.56 14.35 -2.26
N PRO A 17 -9.55 13.39 -3.19
CA PRO A 17 -10.29 12.14 -3.01
C PRO A 17 -9.88 11.44 -1.71
N LEU A 18 -10.86 10.98 -0.93
CA LEU A 18 -10.59 10.21 0.28
C LEU A 18 -10.86 8.73 0.05
N ASP A 19 -9.95 7.88 0.55
CA ASP A 19 -10.08 6.42 0.52
C ASP A 19 -10.88 5.85 1.71
N GLY A 20 -11.10 6.68 2.73
CA GLY A 20 -11.84 6.30 3.94
C GLY A 20 -13.34 6.33 3.71
N ALA A 21 -14.07 5.51 4.47
CA ALA A 21 -15.52 5.63 4.64
C ALA A 21 -15.81 5.89 6.11
N SER A 22 -16.99 6.44 6.40
CA SER A 22 -17.40 6.59 7.80
C SER A 22 -17.67 5.22 8.42
N LEU A 23 -17.23 5.05 9.66
CA LEU A 23 -17.52 3.87 10.47
C LEU A 23 -18.75 4.06 11.37
N LEU A 24 -19.35 5.25 11.36
CA LEU A 24 -20.46 5.59 12.26
C LEU A 24 -21.65 4.61 12.16
N PRO A 25 -22.04 4.11 10.97
CA PRO A 25 -23.11 3.11 10.84
C PRO A 25 -22.89 1.83 11.66
N LEU A 26 -21.65 1.41 11.89
CA LEU A 26 -21.36 0.20 12.66
C LEU A 26 -21.83 0.28 14.11
N PHE A 27 -21.76 1.48 14.72
CA PHE A 27 -22.20 1.67 16.10
C PHE A 27 -23.72 1.54 16.25
N ALA A 28 -24.46 1.59 15.14
CA ALA A 28 -25.90 1.32 15.07
C ALA A 28 -26.22 -0.07 14.53
N GLY A 29 -25.22 -0.97 14.41
CA GLY A 29 -25.40 -2.31 13.84
C GLY A 29 -25.71 -2.33 12.34
N LYS A 30 -25.45 -1.21 11.64
CA LYS A 30 -25.66 -1.11 10.18
C LYS A 30 -24.37 -1.42 9.43
N GLU A 31 -24.51 -1.84 8.18
CA GLU A 31 -23.38 -2.04 7.29
C GLU A 31 -22.69 -0.71 6.92
N ILE A 32 -21.40 -0.78 6.60
CA ILE A 32 -20.68 0.35 6.01
C ILE A 32 -20.61 0.14 4.51
N GLU A 33 -20.98 1.18 3.77
CA GLU A 33 -20.70 1.26 2.34
C GLU A 33 -19.32 1.88 2.11
N ARG A 34 -18.50 1.19 1.29
CA ARG A 34 -17.19 1.67 0.87
C ARG A 34 -17.15 1.79 -0.64
N SER A 35 -16.80 2.97 -1.14
CA SER A 35 -16.51 3.19 -2.56
C SER A 35 -15.16 2.63 -2.99
N THR A 36 -14.20 2.55 -2.07
CA THR A 36 -12.83 2.08 -2.32
C THR A 36 -12.54 0.81 -1.50
N PRO A 37 -12.08 -0.28 -2.14
CA PRO A 37 -11.61 -1.48 -1.44
C PRO A 37 -10.53 -1.15 -0.41
N LEU A 38 -10.35 -2.01 0.59
CA LEU A 38 -9.24 -1.85 1.52
C LEU A 38 -7.93 -2.15 0.78
N PHE A 39 -6.89 -1.35 1.03
CA PHE A 39 -5.64 -1.40 0.29
C PHE A 39 -4.45 -1.22 1.23
N TRP A 40 -3.40 -2.01 1.01
CA TRP A 40 -2.14 -1.96 1.77
C TRP A 40 -0.96 -1.99 0.80
N ASN A 41 0.04 -1.17 1.10
CA ASN A 41 1.31 -1.16 0.37
C ASN A 41 2.43 -0.95 1.39
N TYR A 42 3.37 -1.89 1.43
CA TYR A 42 4.55 -1.77 2.28
C TYR A 42 5.80 -2.16 1.52
N TYR A 43 6.55 -1.15 1.08
CA TYR A 43 7.74 -1.31 0.24
C TYR A 43 9.02 -1.64 1.01
N ARG A 44 8.99 -1.59 2.36
CA ARG A 44 10.16 -1.81 3.25
C ARG A 44 10.13 -3.14 3.99
N ALA A 45 9.42 -4.13 3.44
CA ALA A 45 9.40 -5.46 4.03
C ALA A 45 10.81 -6.08 4.06
N TYR A 46 11.10 -6.90 5.06
CA TYR A 46 12.32 -7.73 5.07
C TYR A 46 12.28 -8.86 4.03
N SER A 47 11.07 -9.27 3.64
CA SER A 47 10.79 -10.16 2.52
C SER A 47 10.58 -9.36 1.22
N THR A 48 10.33 -10.06 0.11
CA THR A 48 9.79 -9.44 -1.11
C THR A 48 8.60 -8.52 -0.74
N PRO A 49 8.63 -7.24 -1.12
CA PRO A 49 7.54 -6.32 -0.81
C PRO A 49 6.22 -6.74 -1.42
N ARG A 50 5.13 -6.52 -0.68
CA ARG A 50 3.78 -6.92 -1.08
C ARG A 50 2.83 -5.74 -1.09
N VAL A 51 1.91 -5.78 -2.04
CA VAL A 51 0.75 -4.89 -2.13
C VAL A 51 -0.49 -5.76 -2.03
N ALA A 52 -1.43 -5.40 -1.18
CA ALA A 52 -2.63 -6.19 -0.95
C ALA A 52 -3.88 -5.32 -1.11
N MET A 53 -4.96 -5.93 -1.57
CA MET A 53 -6.27 -5.32 -1.62
C MET A 53 -7.34 -6.33 -1.20
N ARG A 54 -8.32 -5.88 -0.42
CA ARG A 54 -9.44 -6.70 0.02
C ARG A 54 -10.76 -6.07 -0.40
N GLU A 55 -11.62 -6.89 -0.99
CA GLU A 55 -12.98 -6.55 -1.38
C GLU A 55 -13.91 -7.69 -0.93
N GLY A 56 -14.73 -7.42 0.08
CA GLY A 56 -15.55 -8.44 0.75
C GLY A 56 -14.69 -9.56 1.35
N ASP A 57 -15.05 -10.80 1.02
CA ASP A 57 -14.36 -12.00 1.49
C ASP A 57 -12.99 -12.23 0.81
N TRP A 58 -12.72 -11.53 -0.29
CA TRP A 58 -11.58 -11.85 -1.14
C TRP A 58 -10.42 -10.88 -0.96
N LYS A 59 -9.23 -11.44 -0.84
CA LYS A 59 -7.97 -10.70 -0.76
C LYS A 59 -7.07 -11.10 -1.92
N VAL A 60 -6.63 -10.11 -2.68
CA VAL A 60 -5.58 -10.26 -3.69
C VAL A 60 -4.28 -9.70 -3.13
N VAL A 61 -3.19 -10.43 -3.31
CA VAL A 61 -1.86 -10.01 -2.91
C VAL A 61 -0.95 -10.05 -4.13
N ALA A 62 -0.22 -8.97 -4.36
CA ALA A 62 0.78 -8.86 -5.41
C ALA A 62 2.17 -8.71 -4.83
N HIS A 63 3.13 -9.42 -5.42
CA HIS A 63 4.55 -9.18 -5.18
C HIS A 63 4.95 -7.94 -5.97
N SER A 64 5.68 -7.04 -5.34
CA SER A 64 6.22 -5.85 -5.98
C SER A 64 7.68 -6.10 -6.36
N SER A 65 8.09 -5.64 -7.54
CA SER A 65 9.47 -5.66 -8.03
C SER A 65 10.38 -4.65 -7.30
N GLY A 66 9.99 -4.27 -6.09
CA GLY A 66 10.78 -3.40 -5.23
C GLY A 66 12.08 -4.06 -4.79
N PRO A 67 12.86 -3.38 -3.94
CA PRO A 67 14.10 -3.93 -3.41
C PRO A 67 13.84 -5.27 -2.71
N GLU A 68 14.47 -6.35 -3.19
CA GLU A 68 14.42 -7.66 -2.55
C GLU A 68 15.52 -7.77 -1.47
N GLY A 69 15.18 -8.35 -0.32
CA GLY A 69 16.09 -8.53 0.80
C GLY A 69 16.28 -7.29 1.69
N VAL A 70 17.23 -7.37 2.62
CA VAL A 70 17.52 -6.29 3.58
C VAL A 70 18.33 -5.20 2.89
N ILE A 71 17.65 -4.31 2.17
CA ILE A 71 18.29 -3.11 1.61
C ILE A 71 18.23 -2.00 2.68
N PRO A 72 19.37 -1.39 3.09
CA PRO A 72 19.39 -0.30 4.03
C PRO A 72 18.85 0.99 3.39
N LEU A 73 17.52 1.05 3.24
CA LEU A 73 16.78 2.24 2.81
C LEU A 73 16.79 3.34 3.89
N GLY A 74 17.48 3.14 5.02
CA GLY A 74 17.54 4.07 6.15
C GLY A 74 16.22 4.16 6.92
N GLY A 75 16.13 5.07 7.89
CA GLY A 75 14.90 5.27 8.69
C GLY A 75 13.81 6.08 7.98
N ASN A 76 14.20 6.98 7.08
CA ASN A 76 13.30 7.93 6.41
C ASN A 76 13.24 7.74 4.90
N VAL A 77 12.24 8.37 4.28
CA VAL A 77 12.13 8.52 2.83
C VAL A 77 13.33 9.34 2.30
N ASN A 78 13.93 8.86 1.22
CA ASN A 78 15.08 9.42 0.50
C ASN A 78 14.91 9.23 -1.02
N ALA A 79 15.76 9.88 -1.81
CA ALA A 79 15.72 9.80 -3.27
C ALA A 79 15.67 8.36 -3.81
N VAL A 80 16.45 7.45 -3.22
CA VAL A 80 16.48 6.03 -3.60
C VAL A 80 15.13 5.36 -3.35
N SER A 81 14.58 5.48 -2.14
CA SER A 81 13.28 4.90 -1.80
C SER A 81 12.13 5.52 -2.61
N GLN A 82 12.17 6.82 -2.88
CA GLN A 82 11.17 7.49 -3.73
C GLN A 82 11.22 6.93 -5.15
N SER A 83 12.40 6.76 -5.73
CA SER A 83 12.58 6.13 -7.04
C SER A 83 12.00 4.72 -7.07
N PHE A 84 12.24 3.90 -6.04
CA PHE A 84 11.65 2.56 -5.94
C PHE A 84 10.13 2.59 -5.88
N ILE A 85 9.56 3.43 -5.01
CA ILE A 85 8.09 3.55 -4.86
C ILE A 85 7.45 3.93 -6.19
N LYS A 86 8.06 4.84 -6.95
CA LYS A 86 7.53 5.36 -8.22
C LYS A 86 7.63 4.39 -9.38
N ASN A 87 8.65 3.52 -9.40
CA ASN A 87 8.96 2.68 -10.55
C ASN A 87 8.66 1.19 -10.34
N ALA A 88 8.36 0.76 -9.11
CA ALA A 88 8.08 -0.63 -8.82
C ALA A 88 6.84 -1.14 -9.57
N LYS A 89 6.89 -2.40 -10.00
CA LYS A 89 5.85 -3.09 -10.78
C LYS A 89 5.31 -4.28 -10.00
N LEU A 90 4.04 -4.60 -10.22
CA LEU A 90 3.42 -5.80 -9.65
C LEU A 90 3.70 -7.00 -10.56
N THR A 91 4.22 -8.09 -10.01
CA THR A 91 4.76 -9.23 -10.78
C THR A 91 3.96 -10.51 -10.59
N LYS A 92 3.92 -11.04 -9.36
CA LYS A 92 3.20 -12.28 -9.01
C LYS A 92 1.93 -11.94 -8.24
N PHE A 93 0.87 -12.71 -8.45
CA PHE A 93 -0.41 -12.49 -7.79
C PHE A 93 -0.90 -13.77 -7.10
N GLU A 94 -1.44 -13.59 -5.90
CA GLU A 94 -2.04 -14.61 -5.07
C GLU A 94 -3.48 -14.17 -4.75
N LEU A 95 -4.37 -15.14 -4.54
CA LEU A 95 -5.77 -14.90 -4.23
C LEU A 95 -6.22 -15.78 -3.07
N TYR A 96 -6.85 -15.18 -2.07
CA TYR A 96 -7.35 -15.87 -0.89
C TYR A 96 -8.81 -15.50 -0.62
N ASN A 97 -9.58 -16.45 -0.12
CA ASN A 97 -10.91 -16.22 0.43
C ASN A 97 -10.80 -16.25 1.96
N LEU A 98 -10.91 -15.09 2.60
CA LEU A 98 -10.70 -14.93 4.04
C LEU A 98 -11.89 -15.40 4.87
N LYS A 99 -13.05 -15.65 4.26
CA LYS A 99 -14.20 -16.24 4.96
C LYS A 99 -13.96 -17.73 5.20
N ASP A 100 -13.38 -18.41 4.22
CA ASP A 100 -13.14 -19.86 4.28
C ASP A 100 -11.70 -20.20 4.72
N ASP A 101 -10.75 -19.29 4.52
CA ASP A 101 -9.32 -19.43 4.85
C ASP A 101 -8.77 -18.14 5.47
N ILE A 102 -9.11 -17.92 6.74
CA ILE A 102 -8.61 -16.77 7.52
C ILE A 102 -7.08 -16.76 7.66
N SER A 103 -6.44 -17.93 7.55
CA SER A 103 -5.00 -18.12 7.69
C SER A 103 -4.19 -17.94 6.41
N GLU A 104 -4.85 -17.75 5.26
CA GLU A 104 -4.22 -17.57 3.95
C GLU A 104 -3.31 -18.75 3.54
N GLN A 105 -3.71 -19.97 3.86
CA GLN A 105 -2.95 -21.19 3.53
C GLN A 105 -3.18 -21.69 2.11
N HIS A 106 -4.32 -21.37 1.49
CA HIS A 106 -4.77 -21.91 0.22
C HIS A 106 -4.84 -20.80 -0.84
N ASN A 107 -3.77 -20.67 -1.62
CA ASN A 107 -3.78 -19.77 -2.76
C ASN A 107 -4.70 -20.32 -3.88
N LEU A 108 -5.77 -19.59 -4.16
CA LEU A 108 -6.81 -19.92 -5.14
C LEU A 108 -6.58 -19.27 -6.52
N ALA A 109 -5.43 -18.63 -6.75
CA ALA A 109 -5.15 -17.89 -7.99
C ALA A 109 -5.35 -18.73 -9.27
N TRP A 110 -5.04 -20.02 -9.23
CA TRP A 110 -5.21 -20.93 -10.37
C TRP A 110 -6.64 -21.45 -10.53
N GLN A 111 -7.37 -21.62 -9.44
CA GLN A 111 -8.74 -22.13 -9.43
C GLN A 111 -9.77 -21.05 -9.78
N GLU A 112 -9.52 -19.81 -9.34
CA GLU A 112 -10.45 -18.68 -9.43
C GLU A 112 -9.95 -17.59 -10.39
N GLN A 113 -9.51 -17.98 -11.59
CA GLN A 113 -8.84 -17.09 -12.57
C GLN A 113 -9.66 -15.84 -12.92
N LYS A 114 -10.97 -16.01 -13.19
CA LYS A 114 -11.86 -14.89 -13.52
C LYS A 114 -11.93 -13.85 -12.39
N ARG A 115 -11.92 -14.33 -11.15
CA ARG A 115 -11.95 -13.48 -9.95
C ARG A 115 -10.61 -12.81 -9.73
N LEU A 116 -9.52 -13.57 -9.90
CA LEU A 116 -8.17 -13.04 -9.87
C LEU A 116 -8.02 -11.91 -10.89
N ASP A 117 -8.43 -12.09 -12.14
CA ASP A 117 -8.32 -11.05 -13.19
C ASP A 117 -9.07 -9.77 -12.81
N THR A 118 -10.27 -9.93 -12.25
CA THR A 118 -11.09 -8.80 -11.78
C THR A 118 -10.38 -8.02 -10.67
N LEU A 119 -9.94 -8.70 -9.62
CA LEU A 119 -9.30 -8.06 -8.47
C LEU A 119 -7.89 -7.56 -8.80
N LYS A 120 -7.15 -8.28 -9.65
CA LYS A 120 -5.84 -7.87 -10.20
C LYS A 120 -5.98 -6.55 -10.94
N LYS A 121 -6.96 -6.40 -11.82
CA LYS A 121 -7.20 -5.15 -12.56
C LYS A 121 -7.42 -3.98 -11.61
N LYS A 122 -8.30 -4.16 -10.62
CA LYS A 122 -8.57 -3.13 -9.58
C LYS A 122 -7.33 -2.82 -8.75
N LEU A 123 -6.56 -3.83 -8.34
CA LEU A 123 -5.34 -3.65 -7.55
C LEU A 123 -4.26 -2.89 -8.32
N VAL A 124 -4.03 -3.24 -9.59
CA VAL A 124 -3.07 -2.55 -10.47
C VAL A 124 -3.48 -1.09 -10.68
N GLN A 125 -4.77 -0.83 -10.92
CA GLN A 125 -5.30 0.53 -11.06
C GLN A 125 -5.10 1.35 -9.78
N LYS A 126 -5.45 0.79 -8.61
CA LYS A 126 -5.29 1.47 -7.32
C LYS A 126 -3.82 1.73 -7.01
N TYR A 127 -2.94 0.75 -7.26
CA TYR A 127 -1.49 0.91 -7.06
C TYR A 127 -0.90 2.03 -7.92
N ALA A 128 -1.25 2.07 -9.22
CA ALA A 128 -0.81 3.13 -10.12
C ALA A 128 -1.34 4.52 -9.70
N ALA A 129 -2.59 4.60 -9.24
CA ALA A 129 -3.15 5.85 -8.71
C ALA A 129 -2.38 6.34 -7.47
N VAL A 130 -2.06 5.44 -6.52
CA VAL A 130 -1.26 5.77 -5.34
C VAL A 130 0.16 6.22 -5.71
N GLN A 131 0.80 5.55 -6.67
CA GLN A 131 2.11 5.96 -7.18
C GLN A 131 2.07 7.36 -7.81
N LYS A 132 1.00 7.67 -8.55
CA LYS A 132 0.81 8.98 -9.18
C LYS A 132 0.54 10.08 -8.16
N GLU A 133 -0.31 9.82 -7.18
CA GLU A 133 -0.71 10.78 -6.14
C GLU A 133 0.41 11.07 -5.13
N GLY A 134 1.23 10.07 -4.79
CA GLY A 134 2.31 10.25 -3.82
C GLY A 134 3.22 11.42 -4.21
N PRO A 135 3.55 12.36 -3.32
CA PRO A 135 4.40 13.49 -3.66
C PRO A 135 5.86 13.05 -3.88
N LEU A 136 6.64 13.91 -4.53
CA LEU A 136 8.10 13.86 -4.48
C LEU A 136 8.55 14.84 -3.40
N TRP A 137 9.19 14.34 -2.36
CA TRP A 137 9.75 15.14 -1.28
C TRP A 137 11.17 15.54 -1.63
N ASP A 138 11.53 16.78 -1.32
CA ASP A 138 12.94 17.18 -1.28
C ASP A 138 13.62 16.45 -0.12
N THR A 139 14.55 15.55 -0.45
CA THR A 139 15.32 14.76 0.52
C THR A 139 16.80 15.15 0.54
N SER A 140 17.17 16.27 -0.10
CA SER A 140 18.56 16.69 -0.26
C SER A 140 19.31 16.78 1.07
N GLU A 141 18.72 17.39 2.10
CA GLU A 141 19.32 17.50 3.44
C GLU A 141 19.54 16.12 4.09
N TYR A 142 18.54 15.24 4.03
CA TYR A 142 18.63 13.89 4.58
C TYR A 142 19.67 13.04 3.83
N ASP A 143 19.70 13.14 2.50
CA ASP A 143 20.61 12.39 1.64
C ASP A 143 22.06 12.82 1.88
N GLN A 144 22.33 14.13 1.99
CA GLN A 144 23.64 14.67 2.37
C GLN A 144 24.10 14.20 3.75
N SER A 145 23.18 14.10 4.72
CA SER A 145 23.51 13.61 6.07
C SER A 145 23.91 12.12 6.08
N ARG A 146 23.33 11.31 5.18
CA ARG A 146 23.61 9.88 5.00
C ARG A 146 24.95 9.62 4.32
N GLU A 147 25.34 10.50 3.39
CA GLU A 147 26.61 10.40 2.66
C GLU A 147 27.83 10.79 3.50
N LYS A 148 27.66 11.39 4.69
CA LYS A 148 28.76 11.56 5.64
C LYS A 148 29.25 10.18 6.08
N PRO A 149 30.41 9.70 5.61
CA PRO A 149 30.82 8.34 5.86
C PRO A 149 31.09 8.17 7.37
N LEU A 150 30.60 7.08 7.96
CA LEU A 150 30.90 6.68 9.34
C LEU A 150 32.40 6.40 9.57
N ILE A 151 33.20 6.42 8.51
CA ILE A 151 34.66 6.36 8.55
C ILE A 151 35.18 7.69 8.04
N LYS A 152 35.75 8.52 8.93
CA LYS A 152 36.59 9.64 8.51
C LYS A 152 37.67 9.06 7.60
N LYS A 153 37.69 9.45 6.31
CA LYS A 153 38.82 9.10 5.44
C LYS A 153 40.09 9.55 6.16
N SER A 154 40.95 8.60 6.53
CA SER A 154 42.28 8.93 7.05
C SER A 154 42.98 9.71 5.96
N VAL A 155 43.21 10.99 6.22
CA VAL A 155 44.05 11.85 5.38
C VAL A 155 45.43 11.20 5.38
N LYS A 156 45.91 10.80 4.20
CA LYS A 156 47.31 10.39 3.99
C LYS A 156 48.17 11.64 3.90
#